data_AF-A0A3S0XPG8-F1
#
_entry.id   AF-A0A3S0XPG8-F1
#
_cell.length_a   1.000
_cell.length_b   1.000
_cell.length_c   1.000
_cell.angle_alpha   90.00
_cell.angle_beta   90.00
_cell.angle_gamma   90.00
#
_symmetry.space_group_name_H-M   'P 1'
#
loop_
_entity.id
_entity.type
_entity.pdbx_description
1 polymer ?
#
loop_
_entity_poly.entity_id
_entity_poly.type
_entity_poly.pdbx_seq_one_letter_code
_entity_poly.pdbx_strand_id
1 'polypeptide(L)'
;MTMSSTGKGVSPRQKRAKLKGDTVELENNQGQNSNTKQPVQLDSPGKLEVRDNLAVSGIRPIGASDLEVAETVSISGIRPISASNLQVVETMNIMGIRPIAANTIQVVDSMNLSGIRPIASSSLVISETYSVMGNRPVASNEIDDSQYLMGFLD
;
A
#
# COMPACT_ATOMS: atom_id res chain seq x y z
N MET A 1 48.94 3.08 43.05
CA MET A 1 48.20 4.34 43.26
C MET A 1 46.79 4.16 42.74
N THR A 2 45.84 4.08 43.66
CA THR A 2 44.40 3.91 43.44
C THR A 2 43.75 5.28 43.31
N MET A 3 42.99 5.52 42.26
CA MET A 3 42.06 6.65 42.16
C MET A 3 40.79 6.18 41.44
N SER A 4 39.73 5.99 42.21
CA SER A 4 38.34 5.87 41.74
C SER A 4 37.75 7.26 41.56
N SER A 5 36.98 7.49 40.50
CA SER A 5 35.93 8.52 40.53
C SER A 5 34.76 8.16 39.63
N THR A 6 33.65 7.78 40.26
CA THR A 6 32.31 7.73 39.69
C THR A 6 31.78 9.13 39.45
N GLY A 7 31.29 9.41 38.24
CA GLY A 7 30.57 10.65 37.95
C GLY A 7 29.67 10.51 36.72
N LYS A 8 28.39 10.22 36.94
CA LYS A 8 27.35 10.31 35.91
C LYS A 8 27.14 11.79 35.56
N GLY A 9 27.53 12.20 34.35
CA GLY A 9 27.22 13.52 33.81
C GLY A 9 25.76 13.59 33.40
N VAL A 10 24.89 14.09 34.28
CA VAL A 10 23.50 14.44 33.95
C VAL A 10 23.51 15.83 33.32
N SER A 11 23.14 15.92 32.04
CA SER A 11 23.03 17.20 31.35
C SER A 11 21.90 18.05 31.97
N PRO A 12 22.09 19.38 32.13
CA PRO A 12 21.07 20.22 32.70
C PRO A 12 19.91 20.39 31.72
N ARG A 13 18.83 19.65 32.01
CA ARG A 13 17.41 19.98 31.82
C ARG A 13 17.21 21.40 31.26
N GLN A 14 17.04 21.48 29.94
CA GLN A 14 16.64 22.71 29.26
C GLN A 14 15.37 23.24 29.92
N LYS A 15 15.49 24.43 30.53
CA LYS A 15 14.37 25.14 31.14
C LYS A 15 13.33 25.40 30.05
N ARG A 16 12.12 24.88 30.25
CA ARG A 16 10.91 25.27 29.49
C ARG A 16 10.81 26.79 29.48
N ALA A 17 10.97 27.39 28.31
CA ALA A 17 10.46 28.73 28.08
C ALA A 17 8.93 28.65 28.16
N LYS A 18 8.32 29.30 29.15
CA LYS A 18 6.88 29.52 29.15
C LYS A 18 6.57 30.53 28.04
N LEU A 19 6.32 30.03 26.83
CA LEU A 19 5.60 30.79 25.83
C LEU A 19 4.18 30.95 26.35
N LYS A 20 3.81 32.19 26.64
CA LYS A 20 2.42 32.60 26.85
C LYS A 20 1.73 32.43 25.50
N GLY A 21 1.31 31.21 25.23
CA GLY A 21 0.50 30.88 24.07
C GLY A 21 -0.92 31.31 24.39
N ASP A 22 -1.41 32.30 23.66
CA ASP A 22 -2.85 32.44 23.48
C ASP A 22 -3.38 31.07 23.05
N THR A 23 -4.16 30.44 23.92
CA THR A 23 -5.08 29.39 23.50
C THR A 23 -6.02 30.04 22.51
N VAL A 24 -5.71 29.93 21.22
CA VAL A 24 -6.71 30.12 20.19
C VAL A 24 -7.57 28.87 20.27
N GLU A 25 -8.62 28.95 21.08
CA GLU A 25 -9.74 28.03 20.96
C GLU A 25 -10.27 28.22 19.53
N LEU A 26 -9.96 27.28 18.66
CA LEU A 26 -10.69 27.14 17.42
C LEU A 26 -12.05 26.58 17.82
N GLU A 27 -12.98 27.47 18.18
CA GLU A 27 -14.39 27.14 18.28
C GLU A 27 -14.83 26.54 16.95
N ASN A 28 -15.00 25.22 16.93
CA ASN A 28 -15.63 24.53 15.81
C ASN A 28 -17.11 24.89 15.83
N ASN A 29 -17.46 26.01 15.21
CA ASN A 29 -18.83 26.44 15.00
C ASN A 29 -19.52 25.59 13.91
N GLN A 30 -19.61 24.27 14.14
CA GLN A 30 -20.57 23.41 13.44
C GLN A 30 -21.96 23.61 14.05
N GLY A 31 -22.43 24.85 13.96
CA GLY A 31 -23.82 25.20 14.19
C GLY A 31 -24.61 25.01 12.90
N GLN A 32 -25.46 24.00 12.90
CA GLN A 32 -26.63 23.83 12.02
C GLN A 32 -26.36 23.72 10.51
N ASN A 33 -26.39 22.49 10.01
CA ASN A 33 -26.76 22.25 8.62
C ASN A 33 -27.98 21.33 8.58
N SER A 34 -29.08 21.87 8.10
CA SER A 34 -30.33 21.15 7.85
C SER A 34 -30.09 20.08 6.79
N ASN A 35 -30.14 18.81 7.20
CA ASN A 35 -30.07 17.65 6.31
C ASN A 35 -31.31 17.59 5.41
N THR A 36 -31.23 18.17 4.21
CA THR A 36 -32.17 17.85 3.13
C THR A 36 -31.62 16.65 2.38
N LYS A 37 -31.97 15.43 2.84
CA LYS A 37 -31.71 14.20 2.10
C LYS A 37 -32.53 14.22 0.80
N GLN A 38 -31.88 14.48 -0.33
CA GLN A 38 -32.46 14.15 -1.64
C GLN A 38 -31.94 12.75 -2.05
N PRO A 39 -32.83 11.77 -2.31
CA PRO A 39 -32.41 10.49 -2.84
C PRO A 39 -32.14 10.67 -4.33
N VAL A 40 -30.91 10.44 -4.76
CA VAL A 40 -30.56 10.52 -6.18
C VAL A 40 -30.26 9.11 -6.69
N GLN A 41 -31.13 8.62 -7.57
CA GLN A 41 -31.03 7.33 -8.26
C GLN A 41 -29.69 7.17 -8.99
N LEU A 42 -29.12 5.98 -8.78
CA LEU A 42 -27.86 5.45 -9.29
C LEU A 42 -28.14 4.75 -10.62
N ASP A 43 -27.77 5.35 -11.75
CA ASP A 43 -27.75 4.69 -13.06
C ASP A 43 -26.98 5.57 -14.07
N SER A 44 -25.64 5.61 -13.99
CA SER A 44 -24.73 5.95 -15.10
C SER A 44 -23.26 5.87 -14.69
N PRO A 45 -22.38 5.20 -15.45
CA PRO A 45 -20.94 5.21 -15.21
C PRO A 45 -20.39 6.61 -15.54
N GLY A 46 -20.27 7.46 -14.52
CA GLY A 46 -19.79 8.84 -14.67
C GLY A 46 -20.44 9.88 -13.75
N LYS A 47 -21.46 9.50 -12.97
CA LYS A 47 -22.09 10.40 -12.00
C LYS A 47 -21.33 10.35 -10.67
N LEU A 48 -20.66 11.45 -10.31
CA LEU A 48 -20.02 11.59 -8.99
C LEU A 48 -21.10 11.73 -7.92
N GLU A 49 -21.17 10.77 -7.01
CA GLU A 49 -22.03 10.85 -5.83
C GLU A 49 -21.46 11.91 -4.87
N VAL A 50 -22.28 12.87 -4.47
CA VAL A 50 -21.91 13.87 -3.46
C VAL A 50 -22.30 13.31 -2.10
N ARG A 51 -21.32 13.12 -1.20
CA ARG A 51 -21.58 12.67 0.17
C ARG A 51 -21.95 13.84 1.07
N ASP A 52 -21.17 14.91 1.02
CA ASP A 52 -21.29 16.07 1.90
C ASP A 52 -20.98 17.38 1.16
N ASN A 53 -21.20 18.53 1.81
CA ASN A 53 -20.86 19.85 1.29
C ASN A 53 -20.06 20.66 2.32
N LEU A 54 -18.97 21.29 1.88
CA LEU A 54 -18.15 22.18 2.71
C LEU A 54 -18.50 23.65 2.44
N ALA A 55 -18.83 24.42 3.49
CA ALA A 55 -19.25 25.82 3.40
C ALA A 55 -18.24 26.81 4.03
N VAL A 56 -16.96 26.72 3.65
CA VAL A 56 -15.89 27.63 4.14
C VAL A 56 -15.74 28.88 3.26
N SER A 57 -16.03 28.78 1.97
CA SER A 57 -16.00 29.89 1.00
C SER A 57 -16.89 29.50 -0.18
N GLY A 58 -18.21 29.63 0.03
CA GLY A 58 -19.23 29.02 -0.82
C GLY A 58 -19.44 27.53 -0.56
N ILE A 59 -20.50 26.96 -1.15
CA ILE A 59 -20.86 25.54 -1.01
C ILE A 59 -20.02 24.72 -2.00
N ARG A 60 -19.11 23.88 -1.47
CA ARG A 60 -18.27 22.98 -2.27
C ARG A 60 -18.70 21.53 -2.02
N PRO A 61 -19.22 20.80 -3.03
CA PRO A 61 -19.59 19.40 -2.85
C PRO A 61 -18.33 18.54 -2.64
N ILE A 62 -18.43 17.57 -1.72
CA ILE A 62 -17.43 16.56 -1.43
C ILE A 62 -17.91 15.25 -2.08
N GLY A 63 -17.12 14.74 -3.01
CA GLY A 63 -17.41 13.48 -3.68
C GLY A 63 -17.25 12.28 -2.75
N ALA A 64 -18.08 11.26 -2.97
CA ALA A 64 -17.89 9.93 -2.42
C ALA A 64 -16.52 9.35 -2.86
N SER A 65 -15.80 8.75 -1.92
CA SER A 65 -14.56 8.01 -2.20
C SER A 65 -14.49 6.77 -1.32
N ASP A 66 -14.14 5.62 -1.88
CA ASP A 66 -13.99 4.37 -1.13
C ASP A 66 -12.58 4.22 -0.53
N LEU A 67 -11.82 5.33 -0.45
CA LEU A 67 -10.49 5.36 0.13
C LEU A 67 -10.55 5.25 1.65
N GLU A 68 -10.01 4.15 2.20
CA GLU A 68 -9.81 3.99 3.64
C GLU A 68 -8.53 4.71 4.08
N VAL A 69 -8.67 5.67 5.00
CA VAL A 69 -7.55 6.40 5.57
C VAL A 69 -7.12 5.71 6.86
N ALA A 70 -5.90 5.19 6.89
CA ALA A 70 -5.33 4.53 8.05
C ALA A 70 -4.82 5.55 9.08
N GLU A 71 -4.04 6.52 8.63
CA GLU A 71 -3.40 7.53 9.49
C GLU A 71 -3.29 8.88 8.76
N THR A 72 -2.94 9.93 9.49
CA THR A 72 -2.64 11.25 8.92
C THR A 72 -1.33 11.80 9.46
N VAL A 73 -0.55 12.44 8.59
CA VAL A 73 0.75 13.02 8.97
C VAL A 73 0.78 14.52 8.73
N SER A 74 1.31 15.27 9.71
CA SER A 74 1.34 16.74 9.74
C SER A 74 2.74 17.32 9.50
N ILE A 75 3.35 17.05 8.34
CA ILE A 75 4.68 17.57 7.99
C ILE A 75 4.59 18.85 7.15
N SER A 76 3.50 19.04 6.40
CA SER A 76 3.24 20.23 5.58
C SER A 76 1.74 20.32 5.28
N GLY A 77 0.95 20.59 6.32
CA GLY A 77 -0.49 20.35 6.32
C GLY A 77 -0.83 18.89 6.67
N ILE A 78 -2.13 18.58 6.76
CA ILE A 78 -2.62 17.24 7.08
C ILE A 78 -2.63 16.41 5.79
N ARG A 79 -1.79 15.37 5.72
CA ARG A 79 -1.74 14.43 4.58
C ARG A 79 -2.30 13.07 5.01
N PRO A 80 -3.35 12.55 4.36
CA PRO A 80 -3.87 11.23 4.65
C PRO A 80 -2.93 10.14 4.13
N ILE A 81 -2.86 9.03 4.86
CA ILE A 81 -2.20 7.78 4.48
C ILE A 81 -3.29 6.76 4.23
N SER A 82 -3.33 6.22 3.01
CA SER A 82 -4.26 5.15 2.65
C SER A 82 -3.90 3.85 3.36
N ALA A 83 -4.91 3.09 3.77
CA ALA A 83 -4.72 1.69 4.11
C ALA A 83 -4.24 0.89 2.88
N SER A 84 -3.43 -0.14 3.09
CA SER A 84 -2.93 -1.06 2.07
C SER A 84 -2.92 -2.49 2.60
N ASN A 85 -3.18 -3.47 1.72
CA ASN A 85 -3.14 -4.90 2.05
C ASN A 85 -1.71 -5.49 1.99
N LEU A 86 -0.68 -4.65 1.93
CA LEU A 86 0.72 -5.09 1.86
C LEU A 86 1.19 -5.60 3.23
N GLN A 87 1.49 -6.91 3.32
CA GLN A 87 2.05 -7.50 4.53
C GLN A 87 3.58 -7.30 4.59
N VAL A 88 4.04 -6.53 5.56
CA VAL A 88 5.47 -6.37 5.87
C VAL A 88 5.87 -7.41 6.92
N VAL A 89 6.85 -8.25 6.60
CA VAL A 89 7.33 -9.33 7.49
C VAL A 89 8.51 -8.85 8.34
N GLU A 90 9.40 -8.08 7.74
CA GLU A 90 10.60 -7.58 8.40
C GLU A 90 10.96 -6.19 7.86
N THR A 91 11.82 -5.46 8.58
CA THR A 91 12.37 -4.19 8.12
C THR A 91 13.88 -4.21 8.28
N MET A 92 14.60 -3.80 7.24
CA MET A 92 16.05 -3.66 7.29
C MET A 92 16.44 -2.19 7.32
N ASN A 93 17.43 -1.85 8.16
CA ASN A 93 18.01 -0.51 8.20
C ASN A 93 19.34 -0.49 7.44
N ILE A 94 19.25 -0.43 6.11
CA ILE A 94 20.40 -0.29 5.21
C ILE A 94 20.19 0.92 4.30
N MET A 95 20.95 1.99 4.57
CA MET A 95 20.76 3.30 3.93
C MET A 95 19.30 3.81 4.07
N GLY A 96 18.75 3.71 5.29
CA GLY A 96 17.37 4.03 5.61
C GLY A 96 16.52 2.79 5.93
N ILE A 97 15.29 3.01 6.38
CA ILE A 97 14.32 1.95 6.71
C ILE A 97 13.74 1.41 5.41
N ARG A 98 13.95 0.12 5.15
CA ARG A 98 13.46 -0.59 3.96
C ARG A 98 12.58 -1.77 4.39
N PRO A 99 11.28 -1.78 4.07
CA PRO A 99 10.40 -2.90 4.40
C PRO A 99 10.68 -4.10 3.49
N ILE A 100 10.61 -5.29 4.07
CA ILE A 100 10.59 -6.58 3.37
C ILE A 100 9.14 -7.07 3.38
N ALA A 101 8.55 -7.17 2.19
CA ALA A 101 7.18 -7.68 2.01
C ALA A 101 7.14 -9.21 2.01
N ALA A 102 6.01 -9.78 2.41
CA ALA A 102 5.72 -11.19 2.21
C ALA A 102 5.70 -11.53 0.71
N ASN A 103 6.28 -12.67 0.33
CA ASN A 103 6.24 -13.20 -1.02
C ASN A 103 5.23 -14.35 -1.13
N THR A 104 4.50 -14.43 -2.23
CA THR A 104 3.58 -15.54 -2.56
C THR A 104 4.22 -16.59 -3.48
N ILE A 105 5.39 -16.32 -4.03
CA ILE A 105 6.13 -17.19 -4.95
C ILE A 105 6.97 -18.19 -4.15
N GLN A 106 6.85 -19.48 -4.46
CA GLN A 106 7.73 -20.51 -3.93
C GLN A 106 9.04 -20.54 -4.73
N VAL A 107 10.14 -20.20 -4.05
CA VAL A 107 11.50 -20.31 -4.60
C VAL A 107 12.00 -21.73 -4.35
N VAL A 108 12.41 -22.43 -5.41
CA VAL A 108 12.89 -23.82 -5.33
C VAL A 108 14.41 -23.91 -5.39
N ASP A 109 15.06 -22.97 -6.06
CA ASP A 109 16.51 -22.92 -6.21
C ASP A 109 16.97 -21.48 -6.51
N SER A 110 18.28 -21.26 -6.58
CA SER A 110 18.87 -19.98 -6.97
C SER A 110 20.09 -20.19 -7.85
N MET A 111 20.26 -19.34 -8.87
CA MET A 111 21.45 -19.34 -9.71
C MET A 111 22.30 -18.09 -9.47
N ASN A 112 23.62 -18.23 -9.55
CA ASN A 112 24.56 -17.12 -9.41
C ASN A 112 25.08 -16.69 -10.79
N LEU A 113 24.37 -15.77 -11.45
CA LEU A 113 24.76 -15.17 -12.73
C LEU A 113 24.58 -13.65 -12.65
N SER A 114 25.69 -12.94 -12.43
CA SER A 114 25.71 -11.50 -12.13
C SER A 114 24.87 -11.16 -10.89
N GLY A 115 25.06 -11.95 -9.83
CA GLY A 115 24.27 -11.90 -8.59
C GLY A 115 23.35 -13.11 -8.44
N ILE A 116 22.69 -13.18 -7.28
CA ILE A 116 21.77 -14.26 -6.94
C ILE A 116 20.42 -14.01 -7.63
N ARG A 117 19.99 -14.95 -8.47
CA ARG A 117 18.70 -14.93 -9.17
C ARG A 117 17.84 -16.09 -8.66
N PRO A 118 16.68 -15.84 -8.05
CA PRO A 118 15.80 -16.90 -7.58
C PRO A 118 15.15 -17.63 -8.75
N ILE A 119 15.02 -18.95 -8.63
CA ILE A 119 14.28 -19.83 -9.53
C ILE A 119 12.97 -20.19 -8.83
N ALA A 120 11.85 -19.74 -9.40
CA ALA A 120 10.52 -20.02 -8.88
C ALA A 120 9.98 -21.36 -9.38
N SER A 121 9.16 -22.03 -8.58
CA SER A 121 8.36 -23.15 -9.05
C SER A 121 7.35 -22.69 -10.10
N SER A 122 7.14 -23.49 -11.14
CA SER A 122 6.04 -23.29 -12.10
C SER A 122 5.11 -24.50 -12.08
N SER A 123 3.82 -24.26 -12.34
CA SER A 123 2.83 -25.32 -12.59
C SER A 123 2.76 -25.73 -14.06
N LEU A 124 3.67 -25.23 -14.89
CA LEU A 124 3.68 -25.50 -16.33
C LEU A 124 4.16 -26.93 -16.59
N VAL A 125 3.33 -27.74 -17.24
CA VAL A 125 3.71 -29.08 -17.68
C VAL A 125 4.41 -28.96 -19.04
N ILE A 126 5.68 -29.35 -19.08
CA ILE A 126 6.50 -29.34 -20.30
C ILE A 126 6.60 -30.78 -20.81
N SER A 127 6.16 -31.03 -22.05
CA SER A 127 6.21 -32.37 -22.67
C SER A 127 7.59 -32.65 -23.26
N GLU A 128 8.18 -31.65 -23.91
CA GLU A 128 9.46 -31.76 -24.58
C GLU A 128 10.24 -30.43 -24.57
N THR A 129 11.55 -30.50 -24.84
CA THR A 129 12.40 -29.32 -24.95
C THR A 129 13.36 -29.49 -26.12
N TYR A 130 13.27 -28.62 -27.12
CA TYR A 130 14.21 -28.58 -28.23
C TYR A 130 15.41 -27.71 -27.87
N SER A 131 16.63 -28.16 -28.22
CA SER A 131 17.89 -27.47 -27.88
C SER A 131 18.58 -26.80 -29.08
N VAL A 132 18.02 -26.91 -30.30
CA VAL A 132 18.67 -26.48 -31.55
C VAL A 132 18.98 -24.97 -31.58
N MET A 133 18.21 -24.16 -30.85
CA MET A 133 18.45 -22.71 -30.69
C MET A 133 18.14 -22.26 -29.25
N GLY A 134 18.83 -22.89 -28.29
CA GLY A 134 18.58 -22.75 -26.86
C GLY A 134 17.43 -23.65 -26.38
N ASN A 135 17.22 -23.70 -25.06
CA ASN A 135 16.20 -24.56 -24.45
C ASN A 135 14.81 -23.95 -24.61
N ARG A 136 14.02 -24.49 -25.54
CA ARG A 136 12.64 -24.05 -25.81
C ARG A 136 11.65 -25.09 -25.29
N PRO A 137 10.97 -24.83 -24.16
CA PRO A 137 9.94 -25.75 -23.65
C PRO A 137 8.72 -25.73 -24.57
N VAL A 138 8.16 -26.91 -24.83
CA VAL A 138 6.95 -27.10 -25.63
C VAL A 138 5.88 -27.77 -24.76
N ALA A 139 4.64 -27.33 -24.91
CA ALA A 139 3.50 -27.93 -24.23
C ALA A 139 3.06 -29.22 -24.94
N SER A 140 2.27 -30.04 -24.25
CA SER A 140 1.67 -31.21 -24.89
C SER A 140 0.70 -30.79 -25.99
N ASN A 141 0.69 -31.52 -27.11
CA ASN A 141 -0.34 -31.41 -28.14
C ASN A 141 -1.52 -32.37 -27.89
N GLU A 142 -1.47 -33.18 -26.83
CA GLU A 142 -2.59 -34.02 -26.42
C GLU A 142 -3.75 -33.14 -25.94
N ILE A 143 -4.90 -33.30 -26.59
CA ILE A 143 -6.14 -32.59 -26.26
C ILE A 143 -7.02 -33.58 -25.49
N ASP A 144 -7.31 -33.28 -24.23
CA ASP A 144 -8.08 -34.15 -23.34
C ASP A 144 -9.47 -34.50 -23.92
N ASP A 145 -10.14 -33.54 -24.58
CA ASP A 145 -11.51 -33.70 -25.11
C ASP A 145 -11.60 -33.48 -26.64
N SER A 146 -10.81 -34.24 -27.40
CA SER A 146 -10.86 -34.20 -28.88
C SER A 146 -12.28 -34.42 -29.45
N GLN A 147 -13.12 -35.22 -28.80
CA GLN A 147 -14.52 -35.46 -29.19
C GLN A 147 -15.40 -34.21 -29.15
N TYR A 148 -15.17 -33.32 -28.18
CA TYR A 148 -15.91 -32.06 -28.05
C TYR A 148 -15.50 -31.06 -29.15
N LEU A 149 -14.23 -31.08 -29.57
CA LEU A 149 -13.70 -30.18 -30.59
C LEU A 149 -14.18 -30.54 -32.01
N MET A 150 -14.36 -31.83 -32.30
CA MET A 150 -14.80 -32.31 -33.63
C MET A 150 -16.23 -31.88 -34.01
N GLY A 151 -17.06 -31.47 -33.05
CA GLY A 151 -18.42 -30.98 -33.30
C GLY A 151 -18.49 -29.55 -33.86
N PHE A 152 -17.36 -28.84 -33.95
CA PHE A 152 -17.27 -27.47 -34.47
C PHE A 152 -16.54 -27.36 -35.81
N LEU A 153 -16.23 -28.50 -36.44
CA LEU A 153 -15.70 -28.57 -37.80
C LEU A 153 -16.88 -28.73 -38.76
N ASP A 154 -17.35 -27.63 -39.34
CA ASP A 154 -18.34 -27.60 -40.43
C ASP A 154 -17.64 -27.77 -41.80
#